data_AF-Q027P3-F1
#
_entry.id   AF-Q027P3-F1
#
_cell.length_a   1.000
_cell.length_b   1.000
_cell.length_c   1.000
_cell.angle_alpha   90.00
_cell.angle_beta   90.00
_cell.angle_gamma   90.00
#
_symmetry.space_group_name_H-M   'P 1'
#
loop_
_entity.id
_entity.type
_entity.pdbx_description
1 polymer ?
#
loop_
_entity_poly.entity_id
_entity_poly.type
_entity_poly.pdbx_seq_one_letter_code
_entity_poly.pdbx_strand_id
1 'polypeptide(L)'
;MIFSRSLAVTVGLLIGPSLTRAAILDPGSLANPNANGLSALVIIIDEAGVGSYRTTTTTGAPGPSGTLGFHIGPADGVPNALIYDLPVLPGGQLSVQNGWLELLDPGPLGPVVGDVIHFHGATICFYSDRDQGTSEFPPGFADVDVLPSPPPGDLVRMIPEVGPEGANGATYVAINDPGAPSVPTNATYIIISDVPEPGTLPLLGAGMMILIAGVRRKLSQRA
;
A
#
# COMPACT_ATOMS: atom_id res chain seq x y z
N MET A 1 74.36 -30.17 -5.31
CA MET A 1 73.98 -29.66 -6.65
C MET A 1 72.87 -28.63 -6.43
N ILE A 2 73.11 -27.38 -6.84
CA ILE A 2 72.14 -26.28 -7.04
C ILE A 2 71.52 -25.72 -5.73
N PHE A 3 72.06 -24.63 -5.16
CA PHE A 3 71.70 -23.21 -5.40
C PHE A 3 70.21 -22.95 -5.07
N SER A 4 69.84 -22.15 -4.07
CA SER A 4 69.89 -20.67 -4.08
C SER A 4 68.46 -20.15 -3.82
N ARG A 5 68.15 -19.10 -3.07
CA ARG A 5 68.88 -18.09 -2.28
C ARG A 5 67.82 -17.22 -1.59
N SER A 6 68.25 -16.56 -0.51
CA SER A 6 67.84 -15.22 -0.06
C SER A 6 66.39 -15.04 0.44
N LEU A 7 66.09 -14.26 1.47
CA LEU A 7 66.70 -13.04 2.02
C LEU A 7 66.16 -12.93 3.48
N ALA A 8 66.99 -12.88 4.54
CA ALA A 8 67.41 -11.67 5.28
C ALA A 8 66.23 -10.74 5.71
N VAL A 9 66.17 -10.10 6.88
CA VAL A 9 67.09 -9.86 8.00
C VAL A 9 66.26 -9.21 9.13
N THR A 10 66.38 -9.75 10.35
CA THR A 10 66.65 -9.10 11.64
C THR A 10 66.10 -7.69 11.99
N VAL A 11 65.27 -7.70 13.04
CA VAL A 11 65.29 -6.91 14.31
C VAL A 11 65.25 -5.38 14.28
N GLY A 12 64.31 -4.82 15.05
CA GLY A 12 64.45 -3.47 15.60
C GLY A 12 63.22 -2.97 16.34
N LEU A 13 63.09 -3.28 17.63
CA LEU A 13 62.23 -2.55 18.56
C LEU A 13 62.82 -1.14 18.76
N LEU A 14 62.05 -0.08 18.52
CA LEU A 14 62.41 1.27 18.98
C LEU A 14 61.14 2.04 19.38
N ILE A 15 61.09 2.43 20.66
CA ILE A 15 60.08 3.32 21.24
C ILE A 15 60.46 4.76 20.85
N GLY A 16 59.50 5.54 20.36
CA GLY A 16 59.62 6.98 20.13
C GLY A 16 58.26 7.67 20.29
N PRO A 17 58.16 8.87 20.88
CA PRO A 17 56.88 9.48 21.24
C PRO A 17 56.40 10.48 20.17
N SER A 18 55.19 10.29 19.64
CA SER A 18 54.41 11.40 19.08
C SER A 18 52.96 10.98 18.80
N LEU A 19 52.05 11.87 19.17
CA LEU A 19 50.60 11.81 18.97
C LEU A 19 50.21 11.33 17.57
N THR A 20 49.18 10.47 17.47
CA THR A 20 47.97 10.56 16.60
C THR A 20 47.44 9.16 16.24
N ARG A 21 46.11 9.00 16.37
CA ARG A 21 45.24 7.97 15.78
C ARG A 21 45.14 6.62 16.52
N ALA A 22 44.13 6.53 17.40
CA ALA A 22 43.49 5.26 17.69
C ALA A 22 42.91 4.72 16.37
N ALA A 23 43.49 3.62 15.87
CA ALA A 23 43.03 2.95 14.67
C ALA A 23 42.17 1.74 15.04
N ILE A 24 40.89 1.86 14.70
CA ILE A 24 40.05 0.84 14.08
C ILE A 24 39.54 -0.25 15.03
N LEU A 25 38.41 0.07 15.66
CA LEU A 25 37.32 -0.88 15.87
C LEU A 25 36.81 -1.32 14.49
N ASP A 26 36.82 -2.62 14.22
CA ASP A 26 35.81 -3.21 13.34
C ASP A 26 35.42 -4.60 13.87
N PRO A 27 34.51 -4.68 14.83
CA PRO A 27 33.59 -5.79 14.88
C PRO A 27 32.47 -5.46 13.91
N GLY A 28 32.40 -6.23 12.81
CA GLY A 28 31.41 -6.07 11.75
C GLY A 28 30.07 -5.59 12.29
N SER A 29 29.67 -4.41 11.81
CA SER A 29 28.39 -3.81 12.16
C SER A 29 27.30 -4.83 11.85
N LEU A 30 26.73 -5.42 12.89
CA LEU A 30 25.35 -5.88 12.83
C LEU A 30 24.57 -4.67 12.36
N ALA A 31 24.22 -4.65 11.07
CA ALA A 31 23.33 -3.64 10.53
C ALA A 31 22.09 -3.69 11.41
N ASN A 32 21.87 -2.62 12.17
CA ASN A 32 20.61 -2.42 12.86
C ASN A 32 19.53 -2.55 11.78
N PRO A 33 18.58 -3.51 11.86
CA PRO A 33 17.49 -3.59 10.88
C PRO A 33 16.68 -2.28 10.83
N ASN A 34 16.83 -1.40 11.84
CA ASN A 34 16.28 -0.05 11.84
C ASN A 34 17.25 1.03 11.31
N ALA A 35 18.13 0.71 10.36
CA ALA A 35 19.02 1.71 9.73
C ALA A 35 18.27 2.91 9.13
N ASN A 36 16.97 2.77 8.89
CA ASN A 36 16.09 3.79 8.31
C ASN A 36 15.48 4.72 9.37
N GLY A 37 15.64 4.42 10.66
CA GLY A 37 15.09 5.23 11.76
C GLY A 37 13.56 5.25 11.84
N LEU A 38 12.87 4.33 11.15
CA LEU A 38 11.40 4.21 11.10
C LEU A 38 10.90 3.08 12.01
N SER A 39 9.73 3.27 12.61
CA SER A 39 9.08 2.29 13.51
C SER A 39 7.68 1.89 13.10
N ALA A 40 7.04 2.62 12.19
CA ALA A 40 5.72 2.31 11.68
C ALA A 40 5.54 2.87 10.27
N LEU A 41 4.76 2.16 9.46
CA LEU A 41 4.31 2.56 8.14
C LEU A 41 2.80 2.41 8.07
N VAL A 42 2.11 3.47 7.66
CA VAL A 42 0.69 3.44 7.31
C VAL A 42 0.58 3.75 5.82
N ILE A 43 -0.08 2.87 5.09
CA ILE A 43 -0.42 3.04 3.68
C ILE A 43 -1.94 3.14 3.58
N ILE A 44 -2.41 4.12 2.83
CA ILE A 44 -3.81 4.32 2.51
C ILE A 44 -3.93 4.17 1.00
N ILE A 45 -4.81 3.30 0.53
CA ILE A 45 -5.13 3.10 -0.88
C ILE A 45 -6.64 3.07 -1.03
N ASP A 46 -7.11 3.50 -2.20
CA ASP A 46 -8.51 3.39 -2.56
C ASP A 46 -8.66 2.83 -3.98
N GLU A 47 -9.88 2.48 -4.35
CA GLU A 47 -10.20 2.02 -5.71
C GLU A 47 -10.15 3.13 -6.78
N ALA A 48 -10.10 4.40 -6.37
CA ALA A 48 -10.17 5.60 -7.21
C ALA A 48 -8.80 6.22 -7.51
N GLY A 49 -7.70 5.55 -7.12
CA GLY A 49 -6.33 6.01 -7.38
C GLY A 49 -5.81 7.05 -6.37
N VAL A 50 -6.53 7.36 -5.29
CA VAL A 50 -6.03 8.19 -4.20
C VAL A 50 -5.27 7.32 -3.19
N GLY A 51 -3.94 7.40 -3.28
CA GLY A 51 -3.05 6.72 -2.35
C GLY A 51 -2.24 7.69 -1.50
N SER A 52 -1.98 7.36 -0.24
CA SER A 52 -1.03 8.10 0.59
C SER A 52 -0.29 7.21 1.57
N TYR A 53 0.82 7.70 2.10
CA TYR A 53 1.58 7.00 3.12
C TYR A 53 2.04 7.95 4.22
N ARG A 54 2.22 7.39 5.41
CA ARG A 54 2.80 8.07 6.57
C ARG A 54 3.72 7.13 7.30
N THR A 55 4.83 7.65 7.79
CA THR A 55 5.77 6.90 8.63
C THR A 55 5.96 7.58 9.97
N THR A 56 6.38 6.80 10.96
CA THR A 56 6.78 7.31 12.27
C THR A 56 8.22 6.89 12.51
N THR A 57 9.02 7.78 13.09
CA THR A 57 10.39 7.47 13.46
C THR A 57 10.45 6.63 14.73
N THR A 58 11.58 5.97 14.98
CA THR A 58 11.84 5.24 16.23
C THR A 58 11.79 6.11 17.49
N THR A 59 11.87 7.43 17.34
CA THR A 59 11.70 8.40 18.44
C THR A 59 10.24 8.84 18.64
N GLY A 60 9.31 8.31 17.83
CA GLY A 60 7.89 8.67 17.85
C GLY A 60 7.57 9.99 17.12
N ALA A 61 8.55 10.61 16.46
CA ALA A 61 8.30 11.80 15.65
C ALA A 61 7.68 11.42 14.29
N PRO A 62 6.92 12.33 13.65
CA PRO A 62 6.50 12.13 12.27
C PRO A 62 7.70 11.91 11.35
N GLY A 63 7.67 10.83 10.58
CA GLY A 63 8.64 10.54 9.52
C GLY A 63 8.17 11.05 8.16
N PRO A 64 8.83 10.64 7.07
CA PRO A 64 8.37 10.90 5.70
C PRO A 64 6.90 10.49 5.48
N SER A 65 6.19 11.31 4.73
CA SER A 65 4.81 11.08 4.32
C SER A 65 4.57 11.70 2.95
N GLY A 66 3.61 11.19 2.19
CA GLY A 66 3.27 11.74 0.88
C GLY A 66 2.14 11.01 0.20
N THR A 67 1.92 11.35 -1.07
CA THR A 67 0.98 10.69 -1.97
C THR A 67 1.70 9.53 -2.67
N LEU A 68 0.98 8.44 -2.94
CA LEU A 68 1.49 7.35 -3.77
C LEU A 68 1.34 7.69 -5.24
N GLY A 69 2.33 7.31 -6.06
CA GLY A 69 2.13 7.26 -7.50
C GLY A 69 1.16 6.14 -7.85
N PHE A 70 0.35 6.32 -8.87
CA PHE A 70 -0.48 5.24 -9.41
C PHE A 70 -0.56 5.32 -10.92
N HIS A 71 -0.85 4.18 -11.54
CA HIS A 71 -1.16 4.06 -12.95
C HIS A 71 -2.11 2.89 -13.19
N ILE A 72 -2.82 2.91 -14.33
CA ILE A 72 -3.64 1.78 -14.77
C ILE A 72 -2.86 1.00 -15.82
N GLY A 73 -2.77 -0.31 -15.64
CA GLY A 73 -2.01 -1.16 -16.56
C GLY A 73 -2.25 -2.65 -16.37
N PRO A 74 -1.66 -3.48 -17.26
CA PRO A 74 -1.83 -4.91 -17.18
C PRO A 74 -1.06 -5.51 -16.00
N ALA A 75 -1.73 -6.34 -15.20
CA ALA A 75 -1.13 -7.12 -14.12
C ALA A 75 -1.94 -8.40 -13.86
N ASP A 76 -1.27 -9.49 -13.48
CA ASP A 76 -1.89 -10.76 -13.09
C ASP A 76 -2.88 -11.36 -14.11
N GLY A 77 -2.62 -11.11 -15.39
CA GLY A 77 -3.47 -11.58 -16.50
C GLY A 77 -4.69 -10.71 -16.77
N VAL A 78 -4.86 -9.60 -16.03
CA VAL A 78 -5.94 -8.64 -16.18
C VAL A 78 -5.41 -7.36 -16.87
N PRO A 79 -6.12 -6.78 -17.84
CA PRO A 79 -5.58 -5.67 -18.65
C PRO A 79 -5.56 -4.32 -17.94
N ASN A 80 -6.44 -4.09 -16.96
CA ASN A 80 -6.66 -2.80 -16.31
C ASN A 80 -6.65 -2.96 -14.79
N ALA A 81 -5.48 -3.16 -14.21
CA ALA A 81 -5.29 -3.12 -12.76
C ALA A 81 -4.99 -1.70 -12.31
N LEU A 82 -5.50 -1.28 -11.15
CA LEU A 82 -5.01 -0.10 -10.47
C LEU A 82 -3.71 -0.45 -9.74
N ILE A 83 -2.59 0.16 -10.15
CA ILE A 83 -1.26 -0.16 -9.63
C ILE A 83 -0.71 1.05 -8.89
N TYR A 84 -0.41 0.87 -7.60
CA TYR A 84 0.26 1.84 -6.76
C TYR A 84 1.77 1.55 -6.68
N ASP A 85 2.57 2.60 -6.86
CA ASP A 85 4.00 2.57 -6.67
C ASP A 85 4.33 2.89 -5.20
N LEU A 86 5.02 1.98 -4.52
CA LEU A 86 5.47 2.21 -3.15
C LEU A 86 6.52 3.32 -3.08
N PRO A 87 6.56 4.09 -1.98
CA PRO A 87 7.45 5.23 -1.89
C PRO A 87 8.93 4.83 -1.78
N VAL A 88 9.81 5.71 -2.23
CA VAL A 88 11.22 5.68 -1.85
C VAL A 88 11.35 6.31 -0.46
N LEU A 89 11.77 5.52 0.52
CA LEU A 89 12.01 5.96 1.89
C LEU A 89 13.51 6.16 2.15
N PRO A 90 13.91 6.84 3.25
CA PRO A 90 15.29 6.80 3.71
C PRO A 90 15.74 5.34 3.87
N GLY A 91 16.74 4.92 3.11
CA GLY A 91 17.18 3.53 3.03
C GLY A 91 16.91 2.83 1.69
N GLY A 92 16.11 3.42 0.81
CA GLY A 92 15.90 2.93 -0.55
C GLY A 92 14.42 2.79 -0.94
N GLN A 93 14.20 2.14 -2.08
CA GLN A 93 12.86 1.79 -2.55
C GLN A 93 12.18 0.88 -1.51
N LEU A 94 10.97 1.24 -1.07
CA LEU A 94 10.20 0.36 -0.21
C LEU A 94 9.80 -0.89 -1.01
N SER A 95 10.00 -2.05 -0.40
CA SER A 95 9.55 -3.34 -0.90
C SER A 95 8.83 -4.09 0.20
N VAL A 96 7.80 -4.85 -0.18
CA VAL A 96 6.97 -5.65 0.71
C VAL A 96 7.02 -7.12 0.34
N GLN A 97 6.64 -7.97 1.30
CA GLN A 97 6.48 -9.40 1.10
C GLN A 97 5.36 -9.67 0.10
N ASN A 98 5.67 -10.49 -0.91
CA ASN A 98 4.72 -10.83 -1.95
C ASN A 98 3.58 -11.69 -1.41
N GLY A 99 2.40 -11.53 -2.02
CA GLY A 99 1.23 -12.36 -1.77
C GLY A 99 -0.05 -11.56 -1.92
N TRP A 100 -1.14 -12.20 -1.54
CA TRP A 100 -2.49 -11.76 -1.87
C TRP A 100 -3.28 -11.45 -0.60
N LEU A 101 -4.10 -10.41 -0.69
CA LEU A 101 -5.11 -10.08 0.29
C LEU A 101 -6.46 -10.02 -0.42
N GLU A 102 -7.36 -10.89 0.00
CA GLU A 102 -8.74 -10.97 -0.50
C GLU A 102 -9.67 -10.31 0.53
N LEU A 103 -10.47 -9.36 0.08
CA LEU A 103 -11.46 -8.66 0.89
C LEU A 103 -12.82 -9.31 0.69
N LEU A 104 -13.45 -9.66 1.80
CA LEU A 104 -14.65 -10.47 1.82
C LEU A 104 -15.88 -9.63 2.14
N ASP A 105 -16.79 -9.51 1.19
CA ASP A 105 -18.08 -8.88 1.34
C ASP A 105 -19.10 -9.80 2.02
N PRO A 106 -20.05 -9.23 2.77
CA PRO A 106 -21.15 -9.98 3.37
C PRO A 106 -22.18 -10.41 2.32
N GLY A 107 -22.02 -11.62 1.77
CA GLY A 107 -22.99 -12.20 0.84
C GLY A 107 -24.19 -12.92 1.51
N PRO A 108 -25.33 -13.06 0.79
CA PRO A 108 -26.54 -13.72 1.30
C PRO A 108 -26.36 -15.23 1.56
N LEU A 109 -25.33 -15.84 0.96
CA LEU A 109 -24.98 -17.26 1.13
C LEU A 109 -23.67 -17.48 1.90
N GLY A 110 -23.07 -16.40 2.41
CA GLY A 110 -21.75 -16.39 3.05
C GLY A 110 -20.83 -15.34 2.43
N PRO A 111 -19.62 -15.15 2.98
CA PRO A 111 -18.66 -14.18 2.47
C PRO A 111 -18.25 -14.49 1.02
N VAL A 112 -18.16 -13.45 0.19
CA VAL A 112 -17.71 -13.52 -1.21
C VAL A 112 -16.52 -12.59 -1.36
N VAL A 113 -15.57 -12.93 -2.22
CA VAL A 113 -14.44 -12.03 -2.51
C VAL A 113 -14.96 -10.91 -3.42
N GLY A 114 -14.94 -9.69 -2.92
CA GLY A 114 -15.28 -8.48 -3.68
C GLY A 114 -14.05 -7.79 -4.24
N ASP A 115 -12.99 -7.71 -3.43
CA ASP A 115 -11.74 -7.10 -3.85
C ASP A 115 -10.54 -8.01 -3.64
N VAL A 116 -9.53 -7.76 -4.47
CA VAL A 116 -8.25 -8.44 -4.39
C VAL A 116 -7.13 -7.41 -4.42
N ILE A 117 -6.20 -7.54 -3.49
CA ILE A 117 -4.97 -6.76 -3.44
C ILE A 117 -3.80 -7.71 -3.61
N HIS A 118 -2.96 -7.45 -4.60
CA HIS A 118 -1.73 -8.18 -4.82
C HIS A 118 -0.53 -7.32 -4.44
N PHE A 119 0.22 -7.79 -3.44
CA PHE A 119 1.50 -7.20 -3.05
C PHE A 119 2.62 -7.81 -3.91
N HIS A 120 3.35 -6.97 -4.65
CA HIS A 120 4.43 -7.43 -5.51
C HIS A 120 5.65 -6.53 -5.38
N GLY A 121 6.55 -6.86 -4.46
CA GLY A 121 7.81 -6.14 -4.27
C GLY A 121 7.57 -4.65 -3.99
N ALA A 122 7.82 -3.80 -4.98
CA ALA A 122 7.69 -2.35 -4.88
C ALA A 122 6.32 -1.80 -5.31
N THR A 123 5.36 -2.65 -5.67
CA THR A 123 4.02 -2.24 -6.13
C THR A 123 2.90 -2.94 -5.38
N ILE A 124 1.73 -2.31 -5.40
CA ILE A 124 0.47 -2.89 -4.92
C ILE A 124 -0.52 -2.80 -6.07
N CYS A 125 -1.10 -3.93 -6.49
CA CYS A 125 -2.20 -3.95 -7.44
C CYS A 125 -3.53 -4.06 -6.68
N PHE A 126 -4.50 -3.25 -7.04
CA PHE A 126 -5.86 -3.28 -6.51
C PHE A 126 -6.81 -3.65 -7.66
N TYR A 127 -7.58 -4.71 -7.43
CA TYR A 127 -8.67 -5.20 -8.25
C TYR A 127 -9.95 -5.15 -7.44
N SER A 128 -11.01 -4.56 -8.01
CA SER A 128 -12.36 -4.62 -7.47
C SER A 128 -13.25 -5.37 -8.46
N ASP A 129 -14.09 -6.28 -7.97
CA ASP A 129 -15.08 -6.95 -8.80
C ASP A 129 -16.07 -5.90 -9.27
N ARG A 130 -16.17 -5.74 -10.58
CA ARG A 130 -17.10 -4.78 -11.13
C ARG A 130 -18.52 -5.20 -10.78
N ASP A 131 -19.22 -4.39 -9.99
CA ASP A 131 -20.62 -4.66 -9.69
C ASP A 131 -21.46 -4.58 -10.98
N GLN A 132 -21.77 -5.75 -11.55
CA GLN A 132 -22.48 -5.86 -12.82
C GLN A 132 -23.95 -5.38 -12.72
N GLY A 133 -24.41 -5.06 -11.50
CA GLY A 133 -25.76 -4.58 -11.20
C GLY A 133 -25.89 -3.06 -11.07
N THR A 134 -24.81 -2.33 -10.80
CA THR A 134 -24.84 -0.87 -10.68
C THR A 134 -24.46 -0.24 -12.01
N SER A 135 -25.16 0.82 -12.39
CA SER A 135 -24.89 1.56 -13.63
C SER A 135 -23.70 2.49 -13.45
N GLU A 136 -22.65 2.07 -12.74
CA GLU A 136 -21.50 2.92 -12.49
C GLU A 136 -20.77 3.16 -13.82
N PHE A 137 -20.86 4.42 -14.25
CA PHE A 137 -20.27 4.87 -15.49
C PHE A 137 -19.71 6.28 -15.30
N PRO A 138 -18.40 6.49 -15.51
CA PRO A 138 -17.41 5.49 -15.92
C PRO A 138 -17.12 4.46 -14.82
N PRO A 139 -16.61 3.25 -15.16
CA PRO A 139 -16.13 2.30 -14.17
C PRO A 139 -15.03 2.92 -13.29
N GLY A 140 -14.92 2.44 -12.06
CA GLY A 140 -13.83 2.74 -11.14
C GLY A 140 -12.47 2.36 -11.73
N PHE A 141 -11.40 2.89 -11.14
CA PHE A 141 -10.04 2.60 -11.64
C PHE A 141 -9.59 1.17 -11.32
N ALA A 142 -10.09 0.59 -10.23
CA ALA A 142 -9.81 -0.79 -9.84
C ALA A 142 -10.75 -1.83 -10.45
N ASP A 143 -11.86 -1.40 -11.09
CA ASP A 143 -12.89 -2.30 -11.65
C ASP A 143 -12.33 -3.29 -12.67
N VAL A 144 -12.60 -4.57 -12.43
CA VAL A 144 -12.28 -5.65 -13.36
C VAL A 144 -13.48 -6.57 -13.55
N ASP A 145 -13.64 -7.07 -14.78
CA ASP A 145 -14.77 -7.96 -15.12
C ASP A 145 -14.65 -9.34 -14.45
N VAL A 146 -13.43 -9.74 -14.10
CA VAL A 146 -13.11 -10.99 -13.40
C VAL A 146 -11.91 -10.75 -12.50
N LEU A 147 -12.10 -10.96 -11.20
CA LEU A 147 -11.01 -10.89 -10.23
C LEU A 147 -9.90 -11.92 -10.54
N PRO A 148 -8.62 -11.54 -10.46
CA PRO A 148 -7.53 -12.49 -10.54
C PRO A 148 -7.57 -13.46 -9.35
N SER A 149 -7.22 -14.72 -9.61
CA SER A 149 -7.12 -15.74 -8.56
C SER A 149 -5.67 -15.98 -8.17
N PRO A 150 -5.33 -16.03 -6.87
CA PRO A 150 -3.98 -16.33 -6.42
C PRO A 150 -3.46 -17.67 -6.97
N PRO A 151 -2.24 -17.71 -7.55
CA PRO A 151 -1.60 -18.95 -7.96
C PRO A 151 -1.46 -19.96 -6.80
N PRO A 152 -1.52 -21.27 -7.08
CA PRO A 152 -1.29 -22.29 -6.05
C PRO A 152 0.09 -22.15 -5.40
N GLY A 153 0.12 -22.05 -4.07
CA GLY A 153 1.35 -21.96 -3.28
C GLY A 153 1.73 -20.53 -2.87
N ASP A 154 1.03 -19.52 -3.38
CA ASP A 154 1.20 -18.15 -2.93
C ASP A 154 0.62 -17.95 -1.52
N LEU A 155 1.17 -16.97 -0.81
CA LEU A 155 0.62 -16.54 0.47
C LEU A 155 -0.66 -15.76 0.21
N VAL A 156 -1.77 -16.24 0.78
CA VAL A 156 -3.09 -15.60 0.67
C VAL A 156 -3.62 -15.30 2.06
N ARG A 157 -4.09 -14.07 2.25
CA ARG A 157 -4.79 -13.64 3.44
C ARG A 157 -6.20 -13.21 3.06
N MET A 158 -7.20 -13.65 3.83
CA MET A 158 -8.57 -13.18 3.70
C MET A 158 -8.94 -12.33 4.92
N ILE A 159 -9.60 -11.19 4.70
CA ILE A 159 -10.16 -10.36 5.77
C ILE A 159 -11.57 -9.89 5.38
N PRO A 160 -12.46 -9.67 6.37
CA PRO A 160 -13.77 -9.10 6.08
C PRO A 160 -13.68 -7.60 5.78
N GLU A 161 -14.50 -7.17 4.84
CA GLU A 161 -14.86 -5.78 4.62
C GLU A 161 -15.75 -5.28 5.76
N VAL A 162 -15.64 -3.99 6.11
CA VAL A 162 -16.48 -3.37 7.14
C VAL A 162 -17.15 -2.12 6.59
N GLY A 163 -18.45 -2.22 6.35
CA GLY A 163 -19.29 -1.10 5.92
C GLY A 163 -20.52 -1.60 5.18
N PRO A 164 -21.47 -0.73 4.85
CA PRO A 164 -22.45 -1.02 3.81
C PRO A 164 -21.79 -0.98 2.44
N GLU A 165 -22.34 -1.75 1.48
CA GLU A 165 -22.01 -1.66 0.05
C GLU A 165 -22.00 -0.20 -0.42
N GLY A 166 -21.01 0.20 -1.22
CA GLY A 166 -20.82 1.57 -1.67
C GLY A 166 -20.19 2.51 -0.62
N ALA A 167 -19.78 2.00 0.55
CA ALA A 167 -19.06 2.74 1.60
C ALA A 167 -18.35 1.79 2.58
N ASN A 168 -17.67 0.79 2.04
CA ASN A 168 -16.92 -0.25 2.73
C ASN A 168 -15.40 0.01 2.68
N GLY A 169 -14.67 -0.86 3.35
CA GLY A 169 -13.23 -0.80 3.45
C GLY A 169 -12.70 -1.71 4.54
N ALA A 170 -11.37 -1.82 4.59
CA ALA A 170 -10.69 -2.72 5.48
C ALA A 170 -9.45 -2.06 6.12
N THR A 171 -9.15 -2.46 7.35
CA THR A 171 -7.85 -2.16 7.97
C THR A 171 -7.09 -3.46 8.13
N TYR A 172 -5.91 -3.52 7.53
CA TYR A 172 -5.06 -4.69 7.51
C TYR A 172 -3.69 -4.37 8.11
N VAL A 173 -3.25 -5.17 9.09
CA VAL A 173 -1.92 -5.03 9.68
C VAL A 173 -1.06 -6.20 9.22
N ALA A 174 -0.10 -5.93 8.35
CA ALA A 174 0.80 -6.93 7.81
C ALA A 174 1.98 -7.17 8.76
N ILE A 175 2.05 -8.37 9.34
CA ILE A 175 3.14 -8.80 10.24
C ILE A 175 3.63 -10.18 9.77
N ASN A 176 4.71 -10.22 9.00
CA ASN A 176 5.19 -11.44 8.31
C ASN A 176 4.17 -12.08 7.35
N ASP A 177 3.15 -11.33 6.98
CA ASP A 177 2.09 -11.68 6.04
C ASP A 177 2.30 -10.91 4.71
N PRO A 178 1.52 -11.18 3.63
CA PRO A 178 1.57 -10.37 2.42
C PRO A 178 1.50 -8.86 2.72
N GLY A 179 2.34 -8.06 2.06
CA GLY A 179 2.44 -6.62 2.34
C GLY A 179 3.34 -6.26 3.52
N ALA A 180 3.90 -7.21 4.27
CA ALA A 180 4.84 -6.88 5.34
C ALA A 180 6.14 -6.27 4.75
N PRO A 181 6.59 -5.07 5.17
CA PRO A 181 7.85 -4.52 4.69
C PRO A 181 9.04 -5.20 5.36
N SER A 182 10.19 -5.17 4.70
CA SER A 182 11.45 -5.56 5.35
C SER A 182 11.84 -4.58 6.46
N VAL A 183 11.56 -3.28 6.27
CA VAL A 183 11.77 -2.19 7.25
C VAL A 183 10.79 -1.04 6.96
N PRO A 184 10.00 -0.54 7.92
CA PRO A 184 9.78 -1.09 9.27
C PRO A 184 9.12 -2.48 9.21
N THR A 185 9.24 -3.28 10.28
CA THR A 185 8.78 -4.69 10.30
C THR A 185 7.27 -4.89 10.22
N ASN A 186 6.48 -3.82 10.23
CA ASN A 186 5.03 -3.85 10.10
C ASN A 186 4.51 -2.68 9.27
N ALA A 187 3.46 -2.94 8.51
CA ALA A 187 2.68 -1.93 7.81
C ALA A 187 1.21 -2.06 8.20
N THR A 188 0.53 -0.93 8.30
CA THR A 188 -0.93 -0.86 8.39
C THR A 188 -1.46 -0.32 7.08
N TYR A 189 -2.31 -1.09 6.43
CA TYR A 189 -3.04 -0.74 5.24
C TYR A 189 -4.46 -0.31 5.63
N ILE A 190 -4.85 0.87 5.18
CA ILE A 190 -6.24 1.35 5.22
C ILE A 190 -6.71 1.30 3.77
N ILE A 191 -7.63 0.40 3.50
CA ILE A 191 -8.14 0.13 2.17
C ILE A 191 -9.56 0.68 2.13
N ILE A 192 -9.84 1.47 1.09
CA ILE A 192 -11.15 2.02 0.81
C ILE A 192 -11.61 1.36 -0.48
N SER A 193 -12.55 0.44 -0.37
CA SER A 193 -13.06 -0.38 -1.46
C SER A 193 -14.14 0.32 -2.26
N ASP A 194 -14.99 1.11 -1.61
CA ASP A 194 -15.96 1.98 -2.30
C ASP A 194 -16.00 3.40 -1.72
N VAL A 195 -16.04 4.42 -2.60
CA VAL A 195 -16.33 5.80 -2.19
C VAL A 195 -17.84 6.04 -2.16
N PRO A 196 -18.42 6.57 -1.04
CA PRO A 196 -19.84 6.89 -0.96
C PRO A 196 -20.34 7.71 -2.15
N GLU A 197 -21.14 7.08 -3.00
CA GLU A 197 -21.84 7.79 -4.06
C GLU A 197 -22.70 8.91 -3.46
N PRO A 198 -22.77 10.09 -4.09
CA PRO A 198 -23.76 11.09 -3.72
C PRO A 198 -25.15 10.49 -3.94
N GLY A 199 -25.79 10.03 -2.86
CA GLY A 199 -27.10 9.39 -2.96
C GLY A 199 -28.07 10.20 -3.82
N THR A 200 -28.89 9.52 -4.62
CA THR A 200 -29.89 10.17 -5.49
C THR A 200 -30.98 10.90 -4.70
N LEU A 201 -31.08 10.66 -3.39
CA LEU A 201 -32.02 11.28 -2.46
C LEU A 201 -31.94 12.83 -2.45
N PRO A 202 -30.76 13.45 -2.29
CA PRO A 202 -30.57 14.89 -2.49
C PRO A 202 -31.10 15.42 -3.83
N LEU A 203 -30.86 14.71 -4.93
CA LEU A 203 -31.26 15.13 -6.28
C LEU A 203 -32.78 15.00 -6.48
N LEU A 204 -33.37 13.91 -5.99
CA LEU A 204 -34.82 13.72 -5.96
C LEU A 204 -35.51 14.79 -5.10
N GLY A 205 -34.92 15.12 -3.94
CA GLY A 205 -35.39 16.19 -3.07
C GLY A 205 -35.36 17.55 -3.75
N ALA A 206 -34.24 17.89 -4.41
CA ALA A 206 -34.11 19.13 -5.17
C ALA A 206 -35.11 19.18 -6.35
N GLY A 207 -35.26 18.08 -7.09
CA GLY A 207 -36.21 17.95 -8.19
C GLY A 207 -37.67 18.11 -7.75
N MET A 208 -38.06 17.48 -6.64
CA MET A 208 -39.40 17.61 -6.05
C MET A 208 -39.69 19.04 -5.60
N MET A 209 -38.71 19.72 -4.99
CA MET A 209 -38.87 21.12 -4.57
C MET A 209 -39.05 22.07 -5.75
N ILE A 210 -38.31 21.86 -6.86
CA ILE A 210 -38.49 22.62 -8.10
C ILE A 210 -39.88 22.38 -8.69
N LEU A 211 -40.35 21.13 -8.70
CA LEU A 211 -41.68 20.75 -9.19
C LEU A 211 -42.80 21.42 -8.38
N ILE A 212 -42.72 21.36 -7.05
CA ILE A 212 -43.70 21.99 -6.15
C ILE A 212 -43.70 23.52 -6.32
N ALA A 213 -42.53 24.14 -6.41
CA ALA A 213 -42.41 25.58 -6.63
C ALA A 213 -42.97 26.00 -8.00
N GLY A 214 -42.74 25.21 -9.05
CA GLY A 214 -43.27 25.43 -10.40
C GLY A 214 -44.80 25.33 -10.46
N VAL A 215 -45.38 24.31 -9.83
CA VAL A 215 -46.85 24.14 -9.76
C VAL A 215 -47.50 25.30 -9.00
N ARG A 216 -46.91 25.74 -7.89
CA ARG A 216 -47.42 26.89 -7.11
C ARG A 216 -47.42 28.19 -7.92
N ARG A 217 -46.37 28.46 -8.70
CA ARG A 217 -46.30 29.66 -9.57
C ARG A 217 -47.40 29.66 -10.63
N LYS A 218 -47.69 28.51 -11.24
CA LYS A 218 -48.71 28.39 -12.30
C LYS A 218 -50.14 28.57 -11.76
N LEU A 219 -50.41 28.14 -10.54
CA LEU A 219 -51.71 28.34 -9.89
C LEU A 219 -51.92 29.79 -9.44
N SER A 220 -50.88 30.46 -8.93
CA SER A 220 -50.97 31.87 -8.54
C SER A 220 -51.12 32.85 -9.71
N GLN A 221 -50.81 32.44 -10.94
CA GLN A 221 -51.03 33.24 -12.16
C GLN A 221 -52.40 33.01 -12.81
N ARG A 222 -53.19 32.05 -12.30
CA ARG A 222 -54.52 31.69 -12.83
C ARG A 222 -55.68 32.08 -11.89
N ALA A 223 -55.39 32.68 -10.74
CA ALA A 223 -56.34 33.33 -9.85
C ALA A 223 -56.25 34.85 -10.04
#